data_AF-A0AAN8MJR7-F1
#
_entry.id   AF-A0AAN8MJR7-F1
#
_cell.length_a   1.000
_cell.length_b   1.000
_cell.length_c   1.000
_cell.angle_alpha   90.00
_cell.angle_beta   90.00
_cell.angle_gamma   90.00
#
_symmetry.space_group_name_H-M   'P 1'
#
loop_
_entity.id
_entity.type
_entity.pdbx_description
1 polymer ?
#
loop_
_entity_poly.entity_id
_entity_poly.type
_entity_poly.pdbx_seq_one_letter_code
_entity_poly.pdbx_strand_id
1 'polypeptide(L)'
;MVSKGQHKRCASGFLLKHVKNPVLFARELLLRDNPAVERGRQHNCLSGEYAEKLAEKWGLELVDEKYFFTEKRWQQHLQDLQRGQGGEEKTFEELYVGVDVSEKELESGGKEEEEEEQLIWLDEYLPQGTVGCVVLDSNGLIAAATSTGGLTNKVPGRIGDTPTPGAGFWAEEWEVEKPQSTANNISIIASCLPFSSTPAKPTKSHRAVGLSGTGNGDYFLRLAACHNITSRCRFGGKSLKQAAREVCGRGGEMERAGEGRNNFDGAVIGIDEEGEVVMEMNCGGCFRGTVDLEGRVLVAAYADEPLEEWAKIML
;
A
#
# COMPACT_ATOMS: atom_id res chain seq x y z
N MET A 1 7.23 -6.00 6.38
CA MET A 1 7.14 -7.46 6.16
C MET A 1 8.22 -7.87 5.17
N VAL A 2 8.79 -9.06 5.35
CA VAL A 2 9.72 -9.68 4.40
C VAL A 2 9.30 -11.13 4.23
N SER A 3 9.34 -11.63 3.00
CA SER A 3 9.14 -13.04 2.68
C SER A 3 10.44 -13.64 2.15
N LYS A 4 10.62 -14.94 2.30
CA LYS A 4 11.64 -15.73 1.60
C LYS A 4 11.12 -17.15 1.41
N GLY A 5 10.58 -17.42 0.22
CA GLY A 5 9.85 -18.67 -0.05
C GLY A 5 8.72 -18.88 0.96
N GLN A 6 8.75 -19.98 1.71
CA GLN A 6 7.70 -20.30 2.71
C GLN A 6 7.84 -19.53 4.04
N HIS A 7 8.98 -18.90 4.30
CA HIS A 7 9.22 -18.19 5.56
C HIS A 7 8.75 -16.75 5.43
N LYS A 8 7.72 -16.39 6.21
CA LYS A 8 7.17 -15.03 6.25
C LYS A 8 7.43 -14.42 7.61
N ARG A 9 8.00 -13.22 7.62
CA ARG A 9 8.23 -12.47 8.86
C ARG A 9 7.57 -11.11 8.75
N CYS A 10 6.82 -10.75 9.78
CA CYS A 10 6.14 -9.48 9.87
C CYS A 10 6.29 -8.93 11.29
N ALA A 11 6.41 -7.61 11.39
CA ALA A 11 6.53 -6.90 12.64
C ALA A 11 5.78 -5.57 12.53
N SER A 12 5.12 -5.16 13.61
CA SER A 12 4.29 -3.97 13.67
C SER A 12 4.35 -3.31 15.05
N GLY A 13 4.44 -1.98 15.05
CA GLY A 13 4.31 -1.14 16.23
C GLY A 13 3.01 -0.33 16.20
N PHE A 14 2.28 -0.27 17.31
CA PHE A 14 1.00 0.44 17.42
C PHE A 14 1.05 1.47 18.55
N LEU A 15 0.37 2.61 18.36
CA LEU A 15 0.16 3.63 19.41
C LEU A 15 1.47 4.10 20.08
N LEU A 16 2.55 4.18 19.32
CA LEU A 16 3.82 4.77 19.75
C LEU A 16 3.68 6.30 19.72
N LYS A 17 4.16 6.96 20.76
CA LYS A 17 4.02 8.40 20.99
C LYS A 17 5.36 9.12 21.06
N HIS A 18 6.41 8.43 21.50
CA HIS A 18 7.73 8.98 21.74
C HIS A 18 8.78 8.40 20.77
N VAL A 19 8.51 7.28 20.12
CA VAL A 19 9.46 6.70 19.15
C VAL A 19 9.51 7.58 17.89
N LYS A 20 10.64 8.29 17.68
CA LYS A 20 10.80 9.24 16.57
C LYS A 20 10.52 8.63 15.19
N ASN A 21 10.98 7.39 14.98
CA ASN A 21 10.83 6.66 13.74
C ASN A 21 10.16 5.29 13.98
N PRO A 22 8.82 5.21 13.97
CA PRO A 22 8.09 3.97 14.23
C PRO A 22 8.46 2.80 13.32
N VAL A 23 8.80 3.06 12.05
CA VAL A 23 9.26 2.03 11.10
C VAL A 23 10.58 1.38 11.54
N LEU A 24 11.46 2.11 12.23
CA LEU A 24 12.69 1.55 12.78
C LEU A 24 12.40 0.63 13.95
N PHE A 25 11.43 0.96 14.80
CA PHE A 25 10.96 0.03 15.83
C PHE A 25 10.41 -1.26 15.22
N ALA A 26 9.56 -1.17 14.19
CA ALA A 26 9.06 -2.34 13.49
C ALA A 26 10.21 -3.16 12.87
N ARG A 27 11.24 -2.51 12.32
CA ARG A 27 12.46 -3.18 11.82
C ARG A 27 13.22 -3.90 12.93
N GLU A 28 13.47 -3.25 14.06
CA GLU A 28 14.17 -3.89 15.18
C GLU A 28 13.37 -5.09 15.73
N LEU A 29 12.05 -4.95 15.84
CA LEU A 29 11.16 -6.06 16.21
C LEU A 29 11.22 -7.20 15.18
N LEU A 30 11.33 -6.87 13.89
CA LEU A 30 11.47 -7.86 12.82
C LEU A 30 12.81 -8.58 12.86
N LEU A 31 13.91 -7.89 13.15
CA LEU A 31 15.27 -8.43 13.00
C LEU A 31 15.80 -9.10 14.26
N ARG A 32 15.48 -8.57 15.44
CA ARG A 32 16.06 -9.04 16.70
C ARG A 32 15.47 -10.38 17.12
N ASP A 33 16.35 -11.33 17.43
CA ASP A 33 16.02 -12.46 18.31
C ASP A 33 16.00 -11.91 19.74
N ASN A 34 14.82 -11.78 20.37
CA ASN A 34 14.69 -11.09 21.67
C ASN A 34 14.58 -12.07 22.85
N PRO A 35 15.64 -12.37 23.62
CA PRO A 35 15.54 -13.24 24.79
C PRO A 35 14.77 -12.64 25.98
N ALA A 36 14.58 -11.30 26.03
CA ALA A 36 13.86 -10.62 27.11
C ALA A 36 12.33 -10.64 26.94
N VAL A 37 11.87 -10.96 25.74
CA VAL A 37 10.51 -11.47 25.52
C VAL A 37 10.73 -12.97 25.53
N GLU A 38 10.37 -13.70 26.60
CA GLU A 38 10.83 -15.07 26.94
C GLU A 38 10.68 -16.15 25.83
N ARG A 39 10.18 -15.80 24.63
CA ARG A 39 10.06 -16.60 23.42
C ARG A 39 10.29 -15.80 22.12
N GLY A 40 11.29 -14.90 22.10
CA GLY A 40 11.50 -13.82 21.11
C GLY A 40 11.72 -14.13 19.62
N ARG A 41 11.00 -15.11 19.09
CA ARG A 41 10.73 -15.28 17.66
C ARG A 41 9.24 -15.22 17.32
N GLN A 42 8.34 -15.04 18.30
CA GLN A 42 6.92 -15.33 18.12
C GLN A 42 5.98 -14.11 18.08
N HIS A 43 6.46 -12.89 18.33
CA HIS A 43 5.56 -11.73 18.42
C HIS A 43 5.68 -10.81 17.21
N ASN A 44 4.57 -10.70 16.48
CA ASN A 44 4.48 -9.87 15.28
C ASN A 44 4.04 -8.44 15.58
N CYS A 45 3.36 -8.20 16.70
CA CYS A 45 2.67 -6.94 16.96
C CYS A 45 2.88 -6.50 18.41
N LEU A 46 3.38 -5.28 18.64
CA LEU A 46 3.55 -4.70 19.98
C LEU A 46 3.02 -3.26 20.01
N SER A 47 2.41 -2.87 21.13
CA SER A 47 1.73 -1.58 21.25
C SER A 47 2.06 -0.82 22.53
N GLY A 48 1.85 0.49 22.46
CA GLY A 48 1.82 1.39 23.61
C GLY A 48 3.10 1.39 24.46
N GLU A 49 2.94 1.62 25.76
CA GLU A 49 4.05 1.85 26.69
C GLU A 49 5.10 0.72 26.70
N TYR A 50 4.68 -0.53 26.58
CA TYR A 50 5.60 -1.66 26.56
C TYR A 50 6.52 -1.63 25.31
N ALA A 51 5.94 -1.30 24.16
CA ALA A 51 6.70 -1.15 22.92
C ALA A 51 7.72 0.01 23.03
N GLU A 52 7.37 1.09 23.70
CA GLU A 52 8.29 2.23 23.92
C GLU A 52 9.43 1.90 24.88
N LYS A 53 9.16 1.17 25.98
CA LYS A 53 10.21 0.65 26.88
C LYS A 53 11.20 -0.25 26.14
N LEU A 54 10.71 -1.05 25.20
CA LEU A 54 11.58 -1.85 24.33
C LEU A 54 12.37 -0.98 23.36
N ALA A 55 11.73 0.03 22.76
CA ALA A 55 12.40 0.96 21.86
C ALA A 55 13.57 1.67 22.57
N GLU A 56 13.34 2.15 23.80
CA GLU A 56 14.38 2.73 24.65
C GLU A 56 15.53 1.75 24.91
N LYS A 57 15.19 0.54 25.38
CA LYS A 57 16.18 -0.53 25.64
C LYS A 57 16.98 -0.91 24.39
N TRP A 58 16.39 -0.77 23.22
CA TRP A 58 17.02 -1.07 21.94
C TRP A 58 17.87 0.06 21.37
N GLY A 59 17.91 1.22 22.06
CA GLY A 59 18.68 2.39 21.66
C GLY A 59 18.02 3.19 20.53
N LEU A 60 16.71 3.08 20.36
CA LEU A 60 15.98 3.93 19.42
C LEU A 60 15.80 5.33 20.01
N GLU A 61 15.87 6.34 19.13
CA GLU A 61 15.67 7.74 19.53
C GLU A 61 14.22 7.97 19.99
N LEU A 62 14.07 8.37 21.25
CA LEU A 62 12.82 8.84 21.82
C LEU A 62 12.79 10.36 21.83
N VAL A 63 11.63 10.93 21.50
CA VAL A 63 11.36 12.36 21.45
C VAL A 63 10.10 12.66 22.26
N ASP A 64 9.98 13.90 22.73
CA ASP A 64 8.74 14.40 23.32
C ASP A 64 7.63 14.47 22.26
N GLU A 65 6.37 14.27 22.64
CA GLU A 65 5.22 14.30 21.70
C GLU A 65 5.17 15.60 20.88
N LYS A 66 5.63 16.72 21.43
CA LYS A 66 5.72 18.02 20.73
C LYS A 66 6.59 17.97 19.47
N TYR A 67 7.50 17.00 19.35
CA TYR A 67 8.30 16.81 18.13
C TYR A 67 7.41 16.55 16.90
N PHE A 68 6.29 15.84 17.07
CA PHE A 68 5.39 15.50 15.96
C PHE A 68 4.38 16.60 15.65
N PHE A 69 4.35 17.67 16.46
CA PHE A 69 3.44 18.79 16.24
C PHE A 69 3.87 19.59 15.00
N THR A 70 2.88 19.93 14.18
CA THR A 70 3.05 20.93 13.11
C THR A 70 1.83 21.84 13.11
N GLU A 71 2.07 23.14 12.90
CA GLU A 71 1.00 24.14 12.85
C GLU A 71 -0.04 23.79 11.79
N LYS A 72 0.40 23.28 10.63
CA LYS A 72 -0.48 22.82 9.56
C LYS A 72 -1.46 21.73 10.02
N ARG A 73 -0.98 20.68 10.70
CA ARG A 73 -1.85 19.60 11.20
C ARG A 73 -2.74 20.07 12.35
N TRP A 74 -2.28 21.03 13.14
CA TRP A 74 -3.08 21.66 14.20
C TRP A 74 -4.24 22.46 13.63
N GLN A 75 -4.02 23.24 12.57
CA GLN A 75 -5.07 23.98 11.88
C GLN A 75 -6.10 23.03 11.26
N GLN A 76 -5.67 21.93 10.62
CA GLN A 76 -6.57 20.88 10.12
C GLN A 76 -7.44 20.31 11.26
N HIS A 77 -6.84 20.01 12.41
CA HIS A 77 -7.56 19.54 13.59
C HIS A 77 -8.68 20.51 14.04
N LEU A 78 -8.37 21.81 14.10
CA LEU A 78 -9.34 22.85 14.49
C LEU A 78 -10.48 23.00 13.47
N GLN A 79 -10.16 22.98 12.17
CA GLN A 79 -11.15 23.09 11.09
C GLN A 79 -12.12 21.90 11.11
N ASP A 80 -11.61 20.68 11.23
CA ASP A 80 -12.43 19.47 11.28
C ASP A 80 -13.36 19.45 12.51
N LEU A 81 -12.93 19.99 13.66
CA LEU A 81 -13.78 20.14 14.84
C LEU A 81 -14.93 21.13 14.61
N GLN A 82 -14.68 22.22 13.88
CA GLN A 82 -15.71 23.21 13.53
C GLN A 82 -16.72 22.61 12.54
N ARG A 83 -16.25 21.86 11.53
CA ARG A 83 -17.11 21.14 10.57
C ARG A 83 -18.03 20.13 11.26
N GLY A 84 -17.49 19.34 12.19
CA GLY A 84 -18.26 18.37 12.97
C GLY A 84 -19.32 18.97 13.90
N GLN A 85 -19.31 20.30 14.10
CA GLN A 85 -20.31 21.05 14.89
C GLN A 85 -21.36 21.77 14.03
N GLY A 86 -21.42 21.49 12.71
CA GLY A 86 -22.44 22.03 11.80
C GLY A 86 -21.92 23.12 10.84
N GLY A 87 -20.65 23.09 10.44
CA GLY A 87 -20.08 24.02 9.46
C GLY A 87 -20.23 23.54 8.01
N GLU A 88 -20.53 24.48 7.10
CA GLU A 88 -20.62 24.25 5.64
C GLU A 88 -19.30 23.72 5.03
N GLU A 89 -19.41 22.92 3.96
CA GLU A 89 -18.28 22.46 3.15
C GLU A 89 -17.60 23.66 2.48
N LYS A 90 -16.31 23.84 2.74
CA LYS A 90 -15.47 24.83 2.06
C LYS A 90 -14.68 24.13 0.95
N THR A 91 -14.72 24.71 -0.25
CA THR A 91 -14.08 24.21 -1.47
C THR A 91 -12.55 24.22 -1.38
N PHE A 92 -11.91 23.42 -2.24
CA PHE A 92 -10.47 23.15 -2.24
C PHE A 92 -9.62 24.42 -2.44
N GLU A 93 -10.10 25.42 -3.20
CA GLU A 93 -9.39 26.70 -3.40
C GLU A 93 -9.17 27.49 -2.10
N GLU A 94 -10.10 27.45 -1.15
CA GLU A 94 -9.95 28.16 0.14
C GLU A 94 -8.89 27.51 1.05
N LEU A 95 -8.56 26.23 0.79
CA LEU A 95 -7.64 25.44 1.60
C LEU A 95 -6.17 25.62 1.22
N TYR A 96 -5.83 26.20 0.05
CA TYR A 96 -4.45 26.18 -0.43
C TYR A 96 -3.88 27.44 -1.08
N VAL A 97 -4.64 28.52 -1.30
CA VAL A 97 -4.11 29.60 -2.15
C VAL A 97 -4.22 31.00 -1.52
N GLY A 98 -3.10 31.44 -0.96
CA GLY A 98 -2.73 32.86 -0.84
C GLY A 98 -1.94 33.35 -2.06
N VAL A 99 -2.37 32.97 -3.27
CA VAL A 99 -1.76 33.38 -4.55
C VAL A 99 -2.87 33.82 -5.50
N ASP A 100 -2.92 35.11 -5.81
CA ASP A 100 -3.84 35.69 -6.80
C ASP A 100 -3.76 34.93 -8.13
N VAL A 101 -4.84 34.26 -8.51
CA VAL A 101 -5.06 33.82 -9.88
C VAL A 101 -6.21 34.68 -10.42
N SER A 102 -5.84 35.69 -11.20
CA SER A 102 -6.78 36.56 -11.89
C SER A 102 -7.69 35.74 -12.81
N GLU A 103 -8.99 35.92 -12.64
CA GLU A 103 -10.07 35.33 -13.44
C GLU A 103 -9.81 35.49 -14.94
N LYS A 104 -9.89 34.39 -15.69
CA LYS A 104 -10.12 34.41 -17.13
C LYS A 104 -11.46 33.74 -17.41
N GLU A 105 -12.44 34.56 -17.75
CA GLU A 105 -13.72 34.14 -18.30
C GLU A 105 -13.51 33.29 -19.57
N LEU A 106 -14.21 32.17 -19.66
CA LEU A 106 -14.33 31.37 -20.88
C LEU A 106 -15.81 31.10 -21.15
N GLU A 107 -16.22 31.48 -22.36
CA GLU A 107 -17.60 31.43 -22.85
C GLU A 107 -18.10 30.00 -23.09
N SER A 108 -19.42 29.84 -22.93
CA SER A 108 -20.18 28.60 -22.88
C SER A 108 -20.26 27.82 -24.20
N GLY A 109 -20.23 26.49 -24.09
CA GLY A 109 -20.28 25.59 -25.24
C GLY A 109 -20.44 24.11 -24.93
N GLY A 110 -21.55 23.70 -24.31
CA GLY A 110 -22.26 22.45 -24.65
C GLY A 110 -21.54 21.10 -24.47
N LYS A 111 -20.61 21.00 -23.51
CA LYS A 111 -20.01 19.74 -23.01
C LYS A 111 -20.00 19.69 -21.47
N GLU A 112 -20.91 20.41 -20.85
CA GLU A 112 -20.82 20.80 -19.44
C GLU A 112 -20.90 19.60 -18.48
N GLU A 113 -21.72 18.57 -18.72
CA GLU A 113 -21.89 17.47 -17.73
C GLU A 113 -20.69 16.51 -17.61
N GLU A 114 -20.06 16.08 -18.71
CA GLU A 114 -18.89 15.18 -18.66
C GLU A 114 -17.60 15.92 -18.25
N GLU A 115 -17.47 17.19 -18.63
CA GLU A 115 -16.33 18.04 -18.23
C GLU A 115 -16.50 18.54 -16.78
N GLU A 116 -17.72 18.86 -16.31
CA GLU A 116 -17.99 19.17 -14.90
C GLU A 116 -17.78 17.94 -14.00
N GLU A 117 -18.22 16.74 -14.40
CA GLU A 117 -17.85 15.52 -13.68
C GLU A 117 -16.32 15.37 -13.68
N GLN A 118 -15.60 15.52 -14.80
CA GLN A 118 -14.13 15.41 -14.75
C GLN A 118 -13.44 16.50 -13.90
N LEU A 119 -13.98 17.72 -13.85
CA LEU A 119 -13.44 18.85 -13.10
C LEU A 119 -13.72 18.77 -11.60
N ILE A 120 -14.89 18.26 -11.19
CA ILE A 120 -15.23 17.99 -9.78
C ILE A 120 -14.29 16.92 -9.19
N TRP A 121 -13.82 15.98 -10.01
CA TRP A 121 -13.00 14.85 -9.58
C TRP A 121 -11.51 15.17 -9.39
N LEU A 122 -10.99 16.26 -9.95
CA LEU A 122 -9.61 16.70 -9.69
C LEU A 122 -9.47 17.35 -8.30
N ASP A 123 -10.58 17.85 -7.74
CA ASP A 123 -10.65 18.49 -6.42
C ASP A 123 -10.68 17.47 -5.26
N GLU A 124 -10.68 16.17 -5.59
CA GLU A 124 -11.07 15.09 -4.68
C GLU A 124 -9.87 14.43 -4.00
N TYR A 125 -9.65 14.81 -2.75
CA TYR A 125 -8.89 14.07 -1.72
C TYR A 125 -7.50 13.54 -2.12
N LEU A 126 -6.46 14.30 -1.76
CA LEU A 126 -5.09 13.77 -1.63
C LEU A 126 -4.94 13.11 -0.25
N PRO A 127 -4.70 11.78 -0.13
CA PRO A 127 -4.49 11.11 1.15
C PRO A 127 -3.30 11.73 1.88
N GLN A 128 -3.55 12.43 2.98
CA GLN A 128 -2.50 13.08 3.77
C GLN A 128 -2.27 12.32 5.08
N GLY A 129 -1.25 11.45 5.15
CA GLY A 129 -0.69 11.06 6.46
C GLY A 129 -0.06 9.67 6.57
N THR A 130 -0.34 8.78 5.61
CA THR A 130 0.30 7.47 5.53
C THR A 130 1.38 7.51 4.45
N VAL A 131 2.52 6.93 4.75
CA VAL A 131 3.64 6.75 3.83
C VAL A 131 4.01 5.27 3.78
N GLY A 132 4.52 4.83 2.64
CA GLY A 132 4.94 3.44 2.49
C GLY A 132 5.93 3.23 1.36
N CYS A 133 6.55 2.06 1.37
CA CYS A 133 7.57 1.67 0.43
C CYS A 133 7.51 0.16 0.21
N VAL A 134 7.66 -0.24 -1.05
CA VAL A 134 7.81 -1.62 -1.50
C VAL A 134 9.09 -1.71 -2.32
N VAL A 135 9.83 -2.79 -2.13
CA VAL A 135 11.13 -3.00 -2.81
C VAL A 135 11.26 -4.43 -3.27
N LEU A 136 11.89 -4.60 -4.43
CA LEU A 136 12.42 -5.85 -4.96
C LEU A 136 13.95 -5.73 -5.01
N ASP A 137 14.67 -6.66 -4.39
CA ASP A 137 16.13 -6.67 -4.43
C ASP A 137 16.71 -7.51 -5.59
N SER A 138 18.01 -7.44 -5.80
CA SER A 138 18.71 -8.19 -6.86
C SER A 138 18.71 -9.72 -6.65
N ASN A 139 18.28 -10.20 -5.48
CA ASN A 139 18.12 -11.62 -5.18
C ASN A 139 16.67 -12.09 -5.42
N GLY A 140 15.77 -11.21 -5.86
CA GLY A 140 14.35 -11.49 -6.04
C GLY A 140 13.55 -11.48 -4.73
N LEU A 141 14.09 -10.89 -3.65
CA LEU A 141 13.38 -10.75 -2.37
C LEU A 141 12.52 -9.51 -2.37
N ILE A 142 11.29 -9.66 -1.88
CA ILE A 142 10.35 -8.56 -1.72
C ILE A 142 10.18 -8.16 -0.26
N ALA A 143 10.18 -6.85 -0.02
CA ALA A 143 9.86 -6.27 1.27
C ALA A 143 8.88 -5.09 1.15
N ALA A 144 8.04 -4.92 2.17
CA ALA A 144 7.09 -3.81 2.27
C ALA A 144 7.10 -3.19 3.67
N ALA A 145 6.97 -1.87 3.75
CA ALA A 145 6.86 -1.15 5.01
C ALA A 145 5.94 0.06 4.86
N THR A 146 5.14 0.33 5.89
CA THR A 146 4.16 1.43 5.91
C THR A 146 4.16 2.08 7.29
N SER A 147 3.97 3.39 7.36
CA SER A 147 3.94 4.17 8.60
C SER A 147 2.94 5.32 8.51
N THR A 148 2.29 5.65 9.62
CA THR A 148 1.24 6.67 9.64
C THR A 148 1.13 7.33 11.01
N GLY A 149 0.72 8.60 11.02
CA GLY A 149 0.17 9.27 12.21
C GLY A 149 -1.29 8.89 12.49
N GLY A 150 -1.96 8.25 11.54
CA GLY A 150 -3.40 7.96 11.56
C GLY A 150 -4.23 9.13 11.05
N LEU A 151 -5.51 9.15 11.41
CA LEU A 151 -6.45 10.18 10.99
C LEU A 151 -6.41 11.38 11.95
N THR A 152 -6.58 12.58 11.40
CA THR A 152 -6.92 13.78 12.18
C THR A 152 -8.20 13.51 12.97
N ASN A 153 -8.29 14.00 14.21
CA ASN A 153 -9.46 13.81 15.08
C ASN A 153 -9.86 12.35 15.36
N LYS A 154 -8.96 11.39 15.17
CA LYS A 154 -9.20 10.00 15.57
C LYS A 154 -9.48 9.91 17.08
N VAL A 155 -10.39 9.01 17.45
CA VAL A 155 -10.57 8.64 18.87
C VAL A 155 -9.23 8.11 19.41
N PRO A 156 -8.78 8.55 20.60
CA PRO A 156 -7.58 8.02 21.22
C PRO A 156 -7.63 6.49 21.31
N GLY A 157 -6.58 5.82 20.83
CA GLY A 157 -6.51 4.36 20.75
C GLY A 157 -6.99 3.77 19.42
N ARG A 158 -7.56 4.55 18.49
CA ARG A 158 -7.90 4.08 17.14
C ARG A 158 -6.66 3.57 16.41
N ILE A 159 -6.76 2.36 15.89
CA ILE A 159 -5.75 1.70 15.06
C ILE A 159 -6.33 1.55 13.64
N GLY A 160 -5.57 1.95 12.63
CA GLY A 160 -5.93 1.78 11.23
C GLY A 160 -5.28 0.54 10.58
N ASP A 161 -5.28 0.54 9.27
CA ASP A 161 -4.71 -0.47 8.39
C ASP A 161 -3.19 -0.55 8.47
N THR A 162 -2.50 0.60 8.60
CA THR A 162 -1.06 0.71 8.41
C THR A 162 -0.22 -0.25 9.27
N PRO A 163 -0.44 -0.39 10.60
CA PRO A 163 0.31 -1.36 11.39
C PRO A 163 -0.30 -2.77 11.31
N THR A 164 -1.38 -2.99 10.57
CA THR A 164 -2.10 -4.27 10.52
C THR A 164 -1.65 -5.10 9.30
N PRO A 165 -0.94 -6.23 9.50
CA PRO A 165 -0.47 -7.06 8.40
C PRO A 165 -1.63 -7.54 7.52
N GLY A 166 -1.50 -7.39 6.21
CA GLY A 166 -2.51 -7.81 5.23
C GLY A 166 -3.58 -6.77 4.95
N ALA A 167 -3.72 -5.74 5.79
CA ALA A 167 -4.55 -4.58 5.48
C ALA A 167 -3.73 -3.50 4.78
N GLY A 168 -2.87 -2.79 5.53
CA GLY A 168 -2.10 -1.66 5.01
C GLY A 168 -0.78 -2.03 4.33
N PHE A 169 -0.25 -3.23 4.56
CA PHE A 169 0.96 -3.70 3.90
C PHE A 169 1.03 -5.21 3.80
N TRP A 170 1.73 -5.71 2.79
CA TRP A 170 1.97 -7.12 2.59
C TRP A 170 3.21 -7.37 1.73
N ALA A 171 3.93 -8.45 2.00
CA ALA A 171 4.99 -8.94 1.13
C ALA A 171 4.99 -10.46 1.18
N GLU A 172 4.80 -11.11 0.05
CA GLU A 172 4.65 -12.57 0.00
C GLU A 172 5.27 -13.14 -1.26
N GLU A 173 5.93 -14.29 -1.09
CA GLU A 173 6.51 -15.10 -2.16
C GLU A 173 5.89 -16.50 -2.14
N TRP A 174 5.77 -17.13 -3.31
CA TRP A 174 5.33 -18.52 -3.43
C TRP A 174 5.92 -19.19 -4.67
N GLU A 175 5.95 -20.51 -4.63
CA GLU A 175 6.32 -21.33 -5.79
C GLU A 175 5.04 -21.72 -6.56
N VAL A 176 5.11 -21.65 -7.89
CA VAL A 176 4.10 -22.14 -8.80
C VAL A 176 4.66 -23.36 -9.52
N GLU A 177 3.91 -24.45 -9.48
CA GLU A 177 4.20 -25.61 -10.31
C GLU A 177 3.78 -25.29 -11.75
N LYS A 178 4.72 -25.28 -12.68
CA LYS A 178 4.35 -25.17 -14.09
C LYS A 178 3.54 -26.41 -14.47
N PRO A 179 2.37 -26.26 -15.12
CA PRO A 179 1.71 -27.40 -15.74
C PRO A 179 2.74 -28.08 -16.63
N GLN A 180 2.92 -29.40 -16.47
CA GLN A 180 3.73 -30.15 -17.42
C GLN A 180 3.18 -29.82 -18.80
N SER A 181 4.04 -29.30 -19.69
CA SER A 181 3.63 -29.07 -21.07
C SER A 181 3.06 -30.38 -21.57
N THR A 182 1.78 -30.39 -21.95
CA THR A 182 1.20 -31.45 -22.77
C THR A 182 1.76 -31.31 -24.18
N ALA A 183 3.08 -31.38 -24.29
CA ALA A 183 3.77 -31.58 -25.55
C ALA A 183 3.46 -33.02 -25.98
N ASN A 184 2.45 -33.09 -26.83
CA ASN A 184 2.13 -34.14 -27.78
C ASN A 184 1.29 -35.30 -27.25
N ASN A 185 0.15 -35.50 -27.92
CA ASN A 185 -0.67 -36.71 -28.01
C ASN A 185 0.12 -37.93 -28.58
N ILE A 186 1.35 -38.16 -28.13
CA ILE A 186 2.21 -39.28 -28.54
C ILE A 186 2.72 -39.99 -27.28
N SER A 187 1.83 -40.60 -26.49
CA SER A 187 2.28 -41.46 -25.38
C SER A 187 1.25 -42.49 -24.88
N ILE A 188 0.44 -43.08 -25.77
CA ILE A 188 -0.17 -44.38 -25.46
C ILE A 188 0.78 -45.53 -25.88
N ILE A 189 1.66 -45.30 -26.86
CA ILE A 189 2.62 -46.30 -27.35
C ILE A 189 3.95 -46.22 -26.60
N ALA A 190 4.36 -45.02 -26.16
CA ALA A 190 5.63 -44.83 -25.43
C ALA A 190 5.60 -45.40 -23.99
N SER A 191 4.41 -45.54 -23.40
CA SER A 191 4.23 -46.19 -22.08
C SER A 191 4.45 -47.71 -22.10
N CYS A 192 4.55 -48.32 -23.29
CA CYS A 192 4.85 -49.75 -23.47
C CYS A 192 6.34 -50.02 -23.80
N LEU A 193 7.18 -48.98 -23.91
CA LEU A 193 8.61 -49.16 -24.15
C LEU A 193 9.36 -49.39 -22.82
N PRO A 194 10.26 -50.38 -22.73
CA PRO A 194 11.01 -50.70 -21.51
C PRO A 194 12.06 -49.64 -21.12
N PHE A 195 12.17 -48.55 -21.87
CA PHE A 195 12.99 -47.39 -21.51
C PHE A 195 12.11 -46.36 -20.78
N SER A 196 12.05 -46.51 -19.46
CA SER A 196 11.50 -45.52 -18.56
C SER A 196 12.33 -44.23 -18.68
N SER A 197 11.84 -43.25 -19.43
CA SER A 197 12.29 -41.88 -19.24
C SER A 197 11.76 -41.43 -17.88
N THR A 198 12.63 -41.26 -16.89
CA THR A 198 12.26 -40.59 -15.65
C THR A 198 11.56 -39.28 -15.99
N PRO A 199 10.31 -39.05 -15.53
CA PRO A 199 9.63 -37.79 -15.81
C PRO A 199 10.49 -36.65 -15.26
N ALA A 200 10.79 -35.66 -16.10
CA ALA A 200 11.53 -34.48 -15.69
C ALA A 200 10.80 -33.84 -14.50
N LYS A 201 11.54 -33.55 -13.42
CA LYS A 201 10.97 -32.86 -12.26
C LYS A 201 10.31 -31.55 -12.73
N PRO A 202 9.09 -31.24 -12.28
CA PRO A 202 8.45 -29.98 -12.65
C PRO A 202 9.34 -28.82 -12.24
N THR A 203 9.66 -27.94 -13.21
CA THR A 203 10.39 -26.71 -12.94
C THR A 203 9.44 -25.75 -12.24
N LYS A 204 9.72 -25.41 -10.98
CA LYS A 204 8.92 -24.44 -10.23
C LYS A 204 9.27 -23.02 -10.68
N SER A 205 8.27 -22.20 -10.97
CA SER A 205 8.45 -20.75 -11.13
C SER A 205 8.23 -20.05 -9.79
N HIS A 206 9.05 -19.08 -9.47
CA HIS A 206 8.89 -18.22 -8.30
C HIS A 206 7.92 -17.08 -8.67
N ARG A 207 7.06 -16.71 -7.72
CA ARG A 207 6.15 -15.56 -7.80
C ARG A 207 6.28 -14.76 -6.51
N ALA A 208 6.14 -13.44 -6.57
CA ALA A 208 6.25 -12.58 -5.42
C ALA A 208 5.44 -11.30 -5.61
N VAL A 209 4.81 -10.79 -4.55
CA VAL A 209 4.21 -9.45 -4.59
C VAL A 209 4.50 -8.70 -3.30
N GLY A 210 4.75 -7.40 -3.44
CA GLY A 210 4.90 -6.44 -2.35
C GLY A 210 3.89 -5.34 -2.52
N LEU A 211 3.20 -4.97 -1.43
CA LEU A 211 2.13 -3.99 -1.43
C LEU A 211 2.21 -3.08 -0.20
N SER A 212 1.91 -1.80 -0.41
CA SER A 212 1.68 -0.81 0.65
C SER A 212 0.50 0.08 0.29
N GLY A 213 -0.43 0.22 1.23
CA GLY A 213 -1.65 0.99 1.09
C GLY A 213 -1.63 2.33 1.85
N THR A 214 -2.48 3.25 1.42
CA THR A 214 -2.81 4.51 2.07
C THR A 214 -4.27 4.86 1.78
N GLY A 215 -4.95 5.59 2.67
CA GLY A 215 -6.35 5.98 2.51
C GLY A 215 -7.17 5.75 3.77
N ASN A 216 -8.46 5.44 3.61
CA ASN A 216 -9.33 5.11 4.72
C ASN A 216 -8.99 3.74 5.31
N GLY A 217 -8.24 3.78 6.42
CA GLY A 217 -7.80 2.57 7.11
C GLY A 217 -8.91 1.63 7.58
N ASP A 218 -10.14 2.09 7.79
CA ASP A 218 -11.24 1.20 8.20
C ASP A 218 -11.71 0.32 7.04
N TYR A 219 -11.72 0.84 5.81
CA TYR A 219 -12.02 0.05 4.61
C TYR A 219 -10.89 -0.90 4.24
N PHE A 220 -9.64 -0.45 4.31
CA PHE A 220 -8.47 -1.32 4.15
C PHE A 220 -8.49 -2.50 5.15
N LEU A 221 -8.89 -2.26 6.41
CA LEU A 221 -9.06 -3.30 7.41
C LEU A 221 -10.21 -4.26 7.06
N ARG A 222 -11.40 -3.74 6.75
CA ARG A 222 -12.59 -4.56 6.44
C ARG A 222 -12.38 -5.46 5.22
N LEU A 223 -11.63 -4.98 4.22
CA LEU A 223 -11.36 -5.70 2.99
C LEU A 223 -10.08 -6.55 3.04
N ALA A 224 -9.29 -6.43 4.11
CA ALA A 224 -7.92 -6.97 4.17
C ALA A 224 -7.15 -6.65 2.87
N ALA A 225 -7.16 -5.38 2.46
CA ALA A 225 -6.94 -4.98 1.07
C ALA A 225 -5.64 -5.53 0.44
N CYS A 226 -4.48 -5.35 1.08
CA CYS A 226 -3.21 -5.85 0.53
C CYS A 226 -3.18 -7.39 0.42
N HIS A 227 -3.74 -8.10 1.39
CA HIS A 227 -3.82 -9.57 1.35
C HIS A 227 -4.87 -10.06 0.34
N ASN A 228 -5.98 -9.34 0.15
CA ASN A 228 -6.99 -9.62 -0.87
C ASN A 228 -6.39 -9.51 -2.27
N ILE A 229 -5.66 -8.42 -2.56
CA ILE A 229 -4.92 -8.25 -3.82
C ILE A 229 -3.94 -9.42 -4.03
N THR A 230 -3.14 -9.73 -3.01
CA THR A 230 -2.18 -10.84 -3.06
C THR A 230 -2.86 -12.19 -3.30
N SER A 231 -4.01 -12.44 -2.65
CA SER A 231 -4.77 -13.67 -2.80
C SER A 231 -5.31 -13.84 -4.22
N ARG A 232 -5.73 -12.77 -4.87
CA ARG A 232 -6.12 -12.80 -6.30
C ARG A 232 -4.96 -13.13 -7.22
N CYS A 233 -3.76 -12.63 -6.91
CA CYS A 233 -2.56 -12.98 -7.66
C CYS A 233 -2.21 -14.46 -7.46
N ARG A 234 -2.15 -14.89 -6.20
CA ARG A 234 -1.68 -16.22 -5.80
C ARG A 234 -2.65 -17.34 -6.18
N PHE A 235 -3.93 -17.17 -5.89
CA PHE A 235 -4.94 -18.22 -6.08
C PHE A 235 -5.81 -17.99 -7.31
N GLY A 236 -5.99 -16.74 -7.72
CA GLY A 236 -6.77 -16.38 -8.90
C GLY A 236 -5.96 -16.25 -10.18
N GLY A 237 -4.62 -16.29 -10.11
CA GLY A 237 -3.73 -16.16 -11.27
C GLY A 237 -3.76 -14.77 -11.93
N LYS A 238 -4.33 -13.75 -11.27
CA LYS A 238 -4.39 -12.38 -11.81
C LYS A 238 -3.01 -11.72 -11.78
N SER A 239 -2.78 -10.75 -12.68
CA SER A 239 -1.63 -9.86 -12.55
C SER A 239 -1.79 -8.94 -11.34
N LEU A 240 -0.67 -8.42 -10.83
CA LEU A 240 -0.69 -7.48 -9.70
C LEU A 240 -1.55 -6.25 -10.03
N LYS A 241 -1.39 -5.69 -11.23
CA LYS A 241 -2.16 -4.55 -11.71
C LYS A 241 -3.66 -4.81 -11.74
N GLN A 242 -4.08 -5.94 -12.30
CA GLN A 242 -5.49 -6.30 -12.36
C GLN A 242 -6.08 -6.48 -10.95
N ALA A 243 -5.38 -7.21 -10.08
CA ALA A 243 -5.82 -7.45 -8.71
C ALA A 243 -5.92 -6.14 -7.91
N ALA A 244 -4.93 -5.26 -8.03
CA ALA A 244 -4.92 -3.96 -7.36
C ALA A 244 -6.08 -3.06 -7.82
N ARG A 245 -6.32 -2.98 -9.13
CA ARG A 245 -7.43 -2.20 -9.70
C ARG A 245 -8.78 -2.69 -9.20
N GLU A 246 -9.00 -4.00 -9.14
CA GLU A 246 -10.29 -4.55 -8.69
C GLU A 246 -10.58 -4.33 -7.21
N VAL A 247 -9.55 -4.09 -6.39
CA VAL A 247 -9.69 -3.85 -4.94
C VAL A 247 -9.68 -2.37 -4.62
N CYS A 248 -8.62 -1.65 -4.99
CA CYS A 248 -8.39 -0.25 -4.60
C CYS A 248 -8.52 0.75 -5.76
N GLY A 249 -8.61 0.28 -7.00
CA GLY A 249 -8.81 1.16 -8.15
C GLY A 249 -10.25 1.64 -8.29
N ARG A 250 -10.48 2.57 -9.23
CA ARG A 250 -11.82 3.07 -9.58
C ARG A 250 -12.78 1.93 -9.93
N GLY A 251 -13.99 2.01 -9.39
CA GLY A 251 -15.02 0.98 -9.47
C GLY A 251 -14.65 -0.30 -8.72
N GLY A 252 -13.61 -0.30 -7.87
CA GLY A 252 -13.10 -1.44 -7.12
C GLY A 252 -13.94 -1.79 -5.88
N GLU A 253 -13.53 -2.82 -5.13
CA GLU A 253 -14.22 -3.23 -3.90
C GLU A 253 -14.26 -2.16 -2.83
N MET A 254 -13.21 -1.35 -2.74
CA MET A 254 -13.10 -0.29 -1.76
C MET A 254 -14.19 0.78 -1.95
N GLU A 255 -14.37 1.22 -3.19
CA GLU A 255 -15.42 2.16 -3.58
C GLU A 255 -16.82 1.58 -3.36
N ARG A 256 -17.05 0.33 -3.80
CA ARG A 256 -18.34 -0.35 -3.58
C ARG A 256 -18.67 -0.57 -2.11
N ALA A 257 -17.67 -0.85 -1.27
CA ALA A 257 -17.88 -0.95 0.18
C ALA A 257 -18.23 0.41 0.81
N GLY A 258 -17.82 1.50 0.15
CA GLY A 258 -18.07 2.88 0.50
C GLY A 258 -19.39 3.46 0.00
N GLU A 259 -20.04 2.82 -0.96
CA GLU A 259 -21.19 3.36 -1.68
C GLU A 259 -22.28 3.91 -0.73
N GLY A 260 -22.70 5.16 -1.00
CA GLY A 260 -23.64 5.89 -0.15
C GLY A 260 -23.05 6.46 1.16
N ARG A 261 -21.72 6.45 1.31
CA ARG A 261 -20.98 7.08 2.40
C ARG A 261 -19.81 7.89 1.85
N ASN A 262 -19.26 8.78 2.67
CA ASN A 262 -18.08 9.58 2.32
C ASN A 262 -16.78 8.88 2.80
N ASN A 263 -15.65 9.30 2.23
CA ASN A 263 -14.29 8.91 2.65
C ASN A 263 -13.96 7.42 2.47
N PHE A 264 -14.32 6.78 1.38
CA PHE A 264 -13.91 5.39 1.10
C PHE A 264 -12.59 5.30 0.33
N ASP A 265 -11.93 6.42 0.13
CA ASP A 265 -10.77 6.59 -0.73
C ASP A 265 -9.52 5.83 -0.29
N GLY A 266 -8.73 5.42 -1.27
CA GLY A 266 -7.50 4.67 -1.08
C GLY A 266 -6.61 4.59 -2.30
N ALA A 267 -5.34 4.35 -2.03
CA ALA A 267 -4.33 4.08 -3.03
C ALA A 267 -3.41 2.96 -2.55
N VAL A 268 -2.86 2.21 -3.49
CA VAL A 268 -1.90 1.13 -3.24
C VAL A 268 -0.74 1.22 -4.21
N ILE A 269 0.47 1.12 -3.68
CA ILE A 269 1.67 0.88 -4.48
C ILE A 269 2.05 -0.59 -4.36
N GLY A 270 2.59 -1.16 -5.43
CA GLY A 270 3.06 -2.53 -5.44
C GLY A 270 4.16 -2.79 -6.46
N ILE A 271 4.86 -3.91 -6.24
CA ILE A 271 5.85 -4.48 -7.17
C ILE A 271 5.72 -6.00 -7.15
N ASP A 272 5.85 -6.64 -8.30
CA ASP A 272 5.90 -8.11 -8.41
C ASP A 272 7.33 -8.64 -8.67
N GLU A 273 7.47 -9.96 -8.82
CA GLU A 273 8.76 -10.60 -9.05
C GLU A 273 9.43 -10.24 -10.37
N GLU A 274 8.66 -9.80 -11.38
CA GLU A 274 9.16 -9.30 -12.65
C GLU A 274 9.57 -7.82 -12.59
N GLY A 275 9.27 -7.14 -11.48
CA GLY A 275 9.50 -5.71 -11.33
C GLY A 275 8.40 -4.85 -11.94
N GLU A 276 7.22 -5.42 -12.25
CA GLU A 276 6.06 -4.65 -12.67
C GLU A 276 5.59 -3.78 -11.50
N VAL A 277 5.67 -2.46 -11.68
CA VAL A 277 5.24 -1.49 -10.67
C VAL A 277 3.77 -1.15 -10.86
N VAL A 278 3.04 -1.15 -9.75
CA VAL A 278 1.61 -0.82 -9.69
C VAL A 278 1.41 0.38 -8.77
N MET A 279 0.58 1.31 -9.19
CA MET A 279 0.22 2.53 -8.45
C MET A 279 -1.26 2.84 -8.65
N GLU A 280 -2.13 1.98 -8.12
CA GLU A 280 -3.58 2.05 -8.33
C GLU A 280 -4.26 2.85 -7.21
N MET A 281 -5.30 3.60 -7.56
CA MET A 281 -6.07 4.42 -6.62
C MET A 281 -7.50 4.65 -7.11
N ASN A 282 -8.39 4.98 -6.17
CA ASN A 282 -9.75 5.45 -6.45
C ASN A 282 -9.99 6.91 -6.03
N CYS A 283 -8.98 7.60 -5.51
CA CYS A 283 -9.02 9.03 -5.20
C CYS A 283 -8.43 9.91 -6.32
N GLY A 284 -8.56 11.23 -6.20
CA GLY A 284 -8.03 12.21 -7.16
C GLY A 284 -6.50 12.26 -7.22
N GLY A 285 -5.80 11.77 -6.20
CA GLY A 285 -4.36 11.58 -6.27
C GLY A 285 -3.71 10.89 -5.07
N CYS A 286 -2.44 10.55 -5.20
CA CYS A 286 -1.56 10.04 -4.16
C CYS A 286 -0.11 10.41 -4.50
N PHE A 287 0.59 11.09 -3.57
CA PHE A 287 2.03 11.32 -3.69
C PHE A 287 2.76 9.98 -3.77
N ARG A 288 3.44 9.75 -4.89
CA ARG A 288 4.06 8.46 -5.20
C ARG A 288 5.28 8.64 -6.09
N GLY A 289 6.11 7.61 -6.13
CA GLY A 289 7.22 7.54 -7.04
C GLY A 289 7.85 6.16 -7.08
N THR A 290 8.70 5.94 -8.07
CA THR A 290 9.48 4.72 -8.23
C THR A 290 10.88 5.06 -8.76
N VAL A 291 11.81 4.14 -8.53
CA VAL A 291 13.17 4.19 -9.08
C VAL A 291 13.56 2.79 -9.52
N ASP A 292 14.15 2.67 -10.71
CA ASP A 292 14.65 1.41 -11.25
C ASP A 292 16.17 1.23 -11.07
N LEU A 293 16.71 0.14 -11.62
CA LEU A 293 18.12 -0.22 -11.50
C LEU A 293 19.04 0.73 -12.29
N GLU A 294 18.52 1.41 -13.31
CA GLU A 294 19.22 2.43 -14.09
C GLU A 294 19.19 3.80 -13.39
N GLY A 295 18.49 3.91 -12.25
CA GLY A 295 18.34 5.14 -11.49
C GLY A 295 17.35 6.12 -12.12
N ARG A 296 16.48 5.66 -13.03
CA ARG A 296 15.42 6.49 -13.60
C ARG A 296 14.32 6.64 -12.55
N VAL A 297 13.94 7.90 -12.30
CA VAL A 297 12.98 8.26 -11.25
C VAL A 297 11.69 8.71 -11.89
N LEU A 298 10.57 8.19 -11.41
CA LEU A 298 9.24 8.69 -11.69
C LEU A 298 8.64 9.20 -10.39
N VAL A 299 7.99 10.36 -10.46
CA VAL A 299 7.21 10.95 -9.38
C VAL A 299 5.87 11.40 -9.94
N ALA A 300 4.81 11.20 -9.16
CA ALA A 300 3.47 11.59 -9.53
C ALA A 300 2.65 11.96 -8.28
N ALA A 301 1.63 12.79 -8.48
CA ALA A 301 0.71 13.21 -7.43
C ALA A 301 -0.75 12.93 -7.82
N TYR A 302 -1.18 13.33 -9.00
CA TYR A 302 -2.57 13.20 -9.45
C TYR A 302 -2.83 11.84 -10.13
N ALA A 303 -4.10 11.44 -10.16
CA ALA A 303 -4.53 10.14 -10.69
C ALA A 303 -4.48 10.07 -12.23
N ASP A 304 -4.66 11.21 -12.90
CA ASP A 304 -4.71 11.37 -14.35
C ASP A 304 -3.34 11.62 -15.00
N GLU A 305 -2.27 11.70 -14.21
CA GLU A 305 -0.92 11.85 -14.73
C GLU A 305 -0.54 10.67 -15.65
N PRO A 306 -0.02 10.93 -16.87
CA PRO A 306 0.31 9.88 -17.81
C PRO A 306 1.52 9.06 -17.34
N LEU A 307 1.27 7.85 -16.84
CA LEU A 307 2.31 6.89 -16.43
C LEU A 307 2.72 5.92 -17.56
N GLU A 308 1.99 5.92 -18.69
CA GLU A 308 2.01 4.86 -19.70
C GLU A 308 3.29 4.77 -20.54
N GLU A 309 4.08 5.85 -20.64
CA GLU A 309 5.34 5.81 -21.39
C GLU A 309 6.43 4.97 -20.68
N TRP A 310 6.29 4.70 -19.38
CA TRP A 310 7.32 4.06 -18.57
C TRP A 310 7.13 2.55 -18.38
N ALA A 311 5.88 2.05 -18.46
CA ALA A 311 5.55 0.63 -18.29
C ALA A 311 6.22 -0.30 -19.34
N LYS A 312 6.79 0.27 -20.41
CA LYS A 312 7.51 -0.46 -21.47
C LYS A 312 9.03 -0.52 -21.29
N ILE A 313 9.59 0.14 -20.26
CA ILE A 313 11.05 0.36 -20.15
C ILE A 313 11.70 -0.56 -19.09
N MET A 314 11.14 -1.74 -18.85
CA MET A 314 11.75 -2.77 -18.01
C MET A 314 12.12 -3.97 -18.90
N LEU A 315 13.34 -3.96 -19.44
CA LEU A 315 14.21 -5.11 -19.75
C LEU A 315 15.59 -4.61 -20.21
#